data_AF-A0A7V7E0B2-F1
#
_entry.id   AF-A0A7V7E0B2-F1
#
_cell.length_a   1.000
_cell.length_b   1.000
_cell.length_c   1.000
_cell.angle_alpha   90.00
_cell.angle_beta   90.00
_cell.angle_gamma   90.00
#
_symmetry.space_group_name_H-M   'P 1'
#
loop_
_entity.id
_entity.type
_entity.pdbx_description
1 polymer ?
#
loop_
_entity_poly.entity_id
_entity_poly.type
_entity_poly.pdbx_seq_one_letter_code
_entity_poly.pdbx_strand_id
1 'polypeptide(L)'
;HAFETTAFHCLGGGVLFTLIAGITGYYTWWMNYMSQSMRAVTIKRRVVVVLFLVAAVAFIWRAMVPDIMNMKGFGSTVYFLLTLSLFPLVTVNGWFGASLTFPTEKS
;
A
#
# COMPACT_ATOMS: atom_id res chain seq x y z
N HIS A 1 -1.72 7.82 -24.58
CA HIS A 1 -3.04 7.45 -24.02
C HIS A 1 -3.07 6.09 -23.34
N ALA A 2 -2.71 4.98 -23.99
CA ALA A 2 -2.80 3.64 -23.38
C ALA A 2 -2.04 3.49 -22.05
N PHE A 3 -0.80 4.00 -21.96
CA PHE A 3 0.01 3.91 -20.75
C PHE A 3 -0.64 4.56 -19.51
N GLU A 4 -1.24 5.74 -19.67
CA GLU A 4 -1.87 6.46 -18.55
C GLU A 4 -3.11 5.74 -18.03
N THR A 5 -3.90 5.17 -18.93
CA THR A 5 -5.08 4.38 -18.58
C THR A 5 -4.66 3.10 -17.85
N THR A 6 -3.62 2.41 -18.33
CA THR A 6 -3.08 1.23 -17.66
C THR A 6 -2.54 1.58 -16.27
N ALA A 7 -1.79 2.67 -16.14
CA ALA A 7 -1.28 3.12 -14.85
C ALA A 7 -2.40 3.43 -13.85
N PHE A 8 -3.50 4.05 -14.31
CA PHE A 8 -4.68 4.29 -13.49
C PHE A 8 -5.36 2.99 -13.03
N HIS A 9 -5.51 2.01 -13.92
CA HIS A 9 -6.03 0.68 -13.56
C HIS A 9 -5.11 -0.06 -12.59
N CYS A 10 -3.78 0.03 -12.76
CA CYS A 10 -2.81 -0.54 -11.82
C CYS A 10 -2.92 0.10 -10.43
N LEU A 11 -3.12 1.42 -10.36
CA LEU A 11 -3.36 2.12 -9.10
C LEU A 11 -4.64 1.65 -8.41
N GLY A 12 -5.74 1.53 -9.18
CA GLY A 12 -7.01 0.98 -8.68
C GLY A 12 -6.87 -0.46 -8.19
N GLY A 13 -6.15 -1.31 -8.95
CA GLY A 13 -5.79 -2.66 -8.54
C GLY A 13 -5.00 -2.66 -7.23
N GLY A 14 -4.00 -1.79 -7.09
CA GLY A 14 -3.20 -1.64 -5.88
C GLY A 14 -4.06 -1.34 -4.64
N VAL A 15 -5.07 -0.48 -4.75
CA VAL A 15 -6.00 -0.18 -3.65
C VAL A 15 -6.80 -1.43 -3.24
N LEU A 16 -7.37 -2.13 -4.22
CA LEU A 16 -8.16 -3.35 -3.97
C LEU A 16 -7.32 -4.46 -3.35
N PHE A 17 -6.13 -4.73 -3.90
CA PHE A 17 -5.25 -5.77 -3.38
C PHE A 17 -4.68 -5.41 -2.00
N THR A 18 -4.47 -4.13 -1.68
CA THR A 18 -4.03 -3.72 -0.33
C THR A 18 -5.10 -4.00 0.71
N LEU A 19 -6.38 -3.79 0.39
CA LEU A 19 -7.50 -4.13 1.26
C LEU A 19 -7.54 -5.64 1.52
N ILE A 20 -7.49 -6.44 0.46
CA ILE A 20 -7.51 -7.91 0.55
C ILE A 20 -6.31 -8.41 1.35
N ALA A 21 -5.10 -7.94 1.05
CA ALA A 21 -3.88 -8.32 1.75
C ALA A 21 -3.93 -7.94 3.24
N GLY A 22 -4.54 -6.81 3.58
CA GLY A 22 -4.76 -6.40 4.98
C GLY A 22 -5.69 -7.36 5.73
N ILE A 23 -6.81 -7.74 5.11
CA ILE A 23 -7.78 -8.68 5.69
C ILE A 23 -7.16 -10.06 5.85
N THR A 24 -6.52 -10.60 4.80
CA THR A 24 -5.87 -11.91 4.85
C THR A 24 -4.74 -11.92 5.88
N GLY A 25 -3.92 -10.87 5.94
CA GLY A 25 -2.86 -10.75 6.95
C GLY A 25 -3.38 -10.70 8.39
N TYR A 26 -4.52 -10.06 8.62
CA TYR A 26 -5.19 -10.07 9.92
C TYR A 26 -5.71 -11.47 10.29
N TYR A 27 -6.32 -12.15 9.32
CA TYR A 27 -6.84 -13.50 9.49
C TYR A 27 -5.71 -14.50 9.82
N THR A 28 -4.58 -14.42 9.10
CA THR A 28 -3.39 -15.23 9.38
C THR A 28 -2.85 -14.98 10.79
N TRP A 29 -2.80 -13.72 11.22
CA TRP A 29 -2.35 -13.40 12.58
C TRP A 29 -3.25 -14.02 13.65
N TRP A 30 -4.57 -13.94 13.46
CA TRP A 30 -5.54 -14.52 14.40
C TRP A 30 -5.40 -16.04 14.51
N MET A 31 -5.32 -16.75 13.36
CA MET A 31 -5.22 -18.22 13.34
C MET A 31 -3.87 -18.74 13.82
N ASN A 32 -2.76 -18.18 13.35
CA ASN A 32 -1.43 -18.74 13.62
C ASN A 32 -0.85 -18.30 14.96
N TYR A 33 -1.22 -17.12 15.44
CA TYR A 33 -0.60 -16.54 16.64
C TYR A 33 -1.57 -16.34 17.80
N MET A 34 -2.80 -16.88 17.72
CA MET A 34 -3.80 -16.79 18.80
C MET A 34 -3.98 -15.36 19.36
N SER A 35 -3.90 -14.35 18.50
CA SER A 35 -3.96 -12.93 18.88
C SER A 35 -2.81 -12.45 19.81
N GLN A 36 -1.67 -13.15 19.86
CA GLN A 36 -0.52 -12.69 20.63
C GLN A 36 0.06 -11.39 20.05
N SER A 37 0.34 -10.43 20.93
CA SER A 37 0.82 -9.11 20.58
C SER A 37 2.29 -9.16 20.14
N MET A 38 2.52 -9.31 18.84
CA MET A 38 3.85 -9.21 18.26
C MET A 38 4.08 -7.79 17.75
N ARG A 39 5.23 -7.19 18.10
CA ARG A 39 5.62 -5.84 17.68
C ARG A 39 5.58 -5.68 16.13
N ALA A 40 5.96 -6.75 15.41
CA ALA A 40 5.89 -6.81 13.96
C ALA A 40 4.46 -6.64 13.40
N VAL A 41 3.45 -7.18 14.08
CA VAL A 41 2.03 -7.09 13.66
C VAL A 41 1.48 -5.69 13.85
N THR A 42 1.84 -5.02 14.96
CA THR A 42 1.43 -3.62 15.20
C THR A 42 2.02 -2.68 14.14
N ILE A 43 3.30 -2.86 13.80
CA ILE A 43 3.96 -2.08 12.74
C ILE A 43 3.29 -2.38 11.40
N LYS A 44 3.16 -3.66 11.04
CA LYS A 44 2.52 -4.08 9.78
C LYS A 44 1.11 -3.52 9.62
N ARG A 45 0.29 -3.55 10.69
CA ARG A 45 -1.06 -2.99 10.66
C ARG A 45 -1.05 -1.49 10.34
N ARG A 46 -0.13 -0.72 10.93
CA ARG A 46 0.02 0.72 10.64
C ARG A 46 0.47 0.94 9.20
N VAL A 47 1.45 0.19 8.71
CA VAL A 47 1.98 0.34 7.34
C VAL A 47 0.93 -0.04 6.29
N VAL A 48 0.11 -1.08 6.52
CA VAL A 48 -1.02 -1.44 5.63
C VAL A 48 -2.05 -0.32 5.58
N VAL A 49 -2.44 0.25 6.74
CA VAL A 49 -3.41 1.36 6.78
C VAL A 49 -2.86 2.59 6.08
N VAL A 50 -1.60 2.95 6.31
CA VAL A 50 -0.95 4.08 5.63
C VAL A 50 -0.89 3.83 4.12
N LEU A 51 -0.46 2.66 3.68
CA LEU A 51 -0.42 2.31 2.25
C LEU A 51 -1.81 2.41 1.62
N PHE A 52 -2.83 1.88 2.28
CA PHE A 52 -4.21 1.94 1.78
C PHE A 52 -4.70 3.38 1.64
N LEU A 53 -4.50 4.21 2.66
CA LEU A 53 -4.92 5.62 2.63
C LEU A 53 -4.18 6.41 1.55
N VAL A 54 -2.87 6.23 1.44
CA VAL A 54 -2.05 6.90 0.41
C VAL A 54 -2.51 6.48 -0.99
N ALA A 55 -2.72 5.18 -1.23
CA ALA A 55 -3.20 4.68 -2.52
C ALA A 55 -4.63 5.14 -2.83
N ALA A 56 -5.53 5.16 -1.85
CA ALA A 56 -6.91 5.62 -2.01
C ALA A 56 -6.97 7.12 -2.32
N VAL A 57 -6.19 7.94 -1.60
CA VAL A 57 -6.08 9.39 -1.86
C VAL A 57 -5.51 9.62 -3.26
N ALA A 58 -4.44 8.92 -3.65
CA ALA A 58 -3.89 9.01 -5.00
C ALA A 58 -4.95 8.69 -6.06
N PHE A 59 -5.69 7.60 -5.85
CA PHE A 59 -6.70 7.12 -6.79
C PHE A 59 -7.88 8.10 -6.92
N ILE A 60 -8.44 8.56 -5.80
CA ILE A 60 -9.54 9.53 -5.78
C ILE A 60 -9.09 10.84 -6.42
N TRP A 61 -7.91 11.33 -6.09
CA TRP A 61 -7.40 12.58 -6.65
C TRP A 61 -7.20 12.48 -8.17
N ARG A 62 -6.65 11.37 -8.65
CA ARG A 62 -6.51 11.10 -10.09
C ARG A 62 -7.86 10.92 -10.79
N ALA A 63 -8.86 10.36 -10.12
CA ALA A 63 -10.22 10.23 -10.64
C ALA A 63 -10.95 11.58 -10.74
N MET A 64 -10.74 12.47 -9.78
CA MET A 64 -11.31 13.83 -9.80
C MET A 64 -10.59 14.77 -10.78
N VAL A 65 -9.28 14.60 -10.94
CA VAL A 65 -8.44 15.42 -11.82
C VAL A 65 -7.60 14.52 -12.75
N PRO A 66 -8.18 14.07 -13.88
CA PRO A 66 -7.53 13.17 -14.83
C PRO A 66 -6.28 13.76 -15.51
N ASP A 67 -6.06 15.07 -15.41
CA ASP A 67 -4.89 15.76 -15.98
C ASP A 67 -3.85 16.18 -14.93
N ILE A 68 -3.97 15.73 -13.67
CA ILE A 68 -3.10 16.23 -12.59
C ILE A 68 -1.60 16.04 -12.85
N MET A 69 -1.22 15.03 -13.63
CA MET A 69 0.17 14.75 -14.00
C MET A 69 0.68 15.66 -15.14
N ASN A 70 -0.22 16.16 -15.99
CA ASN A 70 0.10 17.06 -17.09
C ASN A 70 0.07 18.54 -16.66
N MET A 71 -0.59 18.84 -15.53
CA MET A 71 -0.64 20.18 -14.97
C MET A 71 0.72 20.61 -14.42
N LYS A 72 1.15 21.82 -14.78
CA LYS A 72 2.31 22.47 -14.15
C LYS A 72 1.84 23.18 -12.88
N GLY A 73 2.19 22.64 -11.72
CA GLY A 73 1.83 23.24 -10.44
C GLY A 73 2.20 22.39 -9.25
N PHE A 74 2.13 22.96 -8.05
CA PHE A 74 2.46 22.30 -6.79
C PHE A 74 1.70 20.98 -6.58
N GLY A 75 0.42 20.93 -6.99
CA GLY A 75 -0.40 19.71 -6.89
C GLY A 75 0.14 18.52 -7.69
N SER A 76 0.75 18.76 -8.86
CA SER A 76 1.37 17.71 -9.68
C SER A 76 2.61 17.13 -9.00
N THR A 77 3.44 17.99 -8.40
CA THR A 77 4.60 17.57 -7.62
C THR A 77 4.19 16.73 -6.40
N VAL A 78 3.16 17.16 -5.67
CA VAL A 78 2.63 16.40 -4.53
C VAL A 78 2.11 15.03 -4.98
N TYR A 79 1.31 14.98 -6.04
CA TYR A 79 0.80 13.73 -6.60
C TYR A 79 1.93 12.79 -7.04
N PHE A 80 2.98 13.33 -7.67
CA PHE A 80 4.15 12.58 -8.08
C PHE A 80 4.89 11.98 -6.87
N LEU A 81 5.17 12.76 -5.84
CA LEU A 81 5.81 12.29 -4.61
C LEU A 81 4.94 11.25 -3.88
N LEU A 82 3.63 11.46 -3.86
CA LEU A 82 2.68 10.54 -3.26
C LEU A 82 2.66 9.19 -4.00
N THR A 83 2.67 9.21 -5.33
CA THR A 83 2.77 8.01 -6.18
C THR A 83 4.12 7.32 -5.98
N LEU A 84 5.21 8.09 -5.91
CA LEU A 84 6.56 7.56 -5.66
C LEU A 84 6.66 6.87 -4.30
N SER A 85 5.96 7.41 -3.28
CA SER A 85 5.94 6.84 -1.93
C SER A 85 5.24 5.48 -1.84
N LEU A 86 4.41 5.11 -2.82
CA LEU A 86 3.80 3.79 -2.87
C LEU A 86 4.84 2.67 -2.98
N PHE A 87 5.93 2.91 -3.72
CA PHE A 87 7.00 1.92 -3.87
C PHE A 87 7.61 1.46 -2.54
N PRO A 88 8.19 2.35 -1.70
CA PRO A 88 8.74 1.93 -0.42
C PRO A 88 7.67 1.38 0.54
N LEU A 89 6.44 1.91 0.51
CA LEU A 89 5.35 1.41 1.35
C LEU A 89 4.96 -0.03 1.01
N VAL A 90 4.92 -0.39 -0.28
CA VAL A 90 4.66 -1.76 -0.74
C VAL A 90 5.83 -2.67 -0.37
N THR A 91 7.07 -2.24 -0.57
CA THR A 91 8.27 -3.03 -0.20
C THR A 91 8.30 -3.34 1.30
N VAL A 92 8.05 -2.34 2.15
CA VAL A 92 8.02 -2.52 3.61
C VAL A 92 6.89 -3.48 4.02
N ASN A 93 5.70 -3.35 3.43
CA ASN A 93 4.60 -4.29 3.68
C ASN A 93 4.95 -5.73 3.26
N GLY A 94 5.61 -5.91 2.11
CA GLY A 94 6.07 -7.20 1.63
C GLY A 94 7.11 -7.83 2.55
N TRP A 95 8.08 -7.04 3.03
CA TRP A 95 9.11 -7.48 3.96
C TRP A 95 8.51 -8.00 5.28
N PHE A 96 7.66 -7.21 5.94
CA PHE A 96 6.97 -7.66 7.17
C PHE A 96 5.96 -8.78 6.91
N GLY A 97 5.45 -8.90 5.68
CA GLY A 97 4.69 -10.06 5.23
C GLY A 97 5.51 -11.33 5.29
N ALA A 98 6.66 -11.34 4.62
CA ALA A 98 7.56 -12.46 4.57
C ALA A 98 8.13 -12.82 5.94
N SER A 99 8.52 -11.83 6.76
CA SER A 99 9.07 -12.08 8.11
C SER A 99 8.09 -12.76 9.08
N LEU A 100 6.78 -12.65 8.87
CA LEU A 100 5.80 -13.40 9.67
C LEU A 100 5.69 -14.85 9.20
N THR A 101 5.86 -15.14 7.92
CA THR A 101 5.82 -16.51 7.40
C THR A 101 7.14 -17.25 7.62
N PHE A 102 8.26 -16.54 7.48
CA PHE A 102 9.62 -17.04 7.65
C PHE A 102 10.35 -16.12 8.63
N PRO A 103 10.24 -16.38 9.94
CA PRO A 103 10.92 -15.58 10.95
C PRO A 103 12.43 -15.69 10.73
N THR A 104 13.07 -14.59 10.33
CA THR A 104 14.52 -14.52 10.09
C THR A 104 15.31 -14.33 11.38
N GLU A 105 14.77 -14.75 12.52
CA GLU A 105 15.49 -14.72 13.78
C GLU A 105 16.51 -15.87 13.81
N LYS A 106 17.76 -15.47 14.07
CA LYS A 106 18.98 -16.24 13.93
C LYS A 106 18.96 -17.49 14.83
N SER A 107 19.37 -18.63 14.28
CA SER A 107 19.89 -19.78 15.04
C SER A 107 21.14 -19.39 15.82
#